data_AF-A0A1X7RQN3-F1
#
_entry.id   AF-A0A1X7RQN3-F1
#
_cell.length_a   1.000
_cell.length_b   1.000
_cell.length_c   1.000
_cell.angle_alpha   90.00
_cell.angle_beta   90.00
_cell.angle_gamma   90.00
#
_symmetry.space_group_name_H-M   'P 1'
#
loop_
_entity.id
_entity.type
_entity.pdbx_description
1 polymer ?
#
loop_
_entity_poly.entity_id
_entity_poly.type
_entity_poly.pdbx_seq_one_letter_code
_entity_poly.pdbx_strand_id
1 'polypeptide(L)'
;MLVSTTPDFTNSNNSQLRNKTHLVCTEACKRTSTYLHHHPHPTTMNAGLNDIHNIIAQDRARLRTSSQSADQSPSHQPPSPDINKRPTSADKAKSSKMPGSPHSPTNQAKARLTNEQKKKNHIESEKKRRDAIRAGFDRLADVVPGMQGQGRSEAVVLQHTVAYMKGMIEKRKAIDAEAIKKGWNESQTLEVYLQAEREVRAREQEFEAAKARQQGR
;
A
#
# COMPACT_ATOMS: atom_id res chain seq x y z
N MET A 1 36.41 -34.90 63.17
CA MET A 1 36.75 -33.58 63.74
C MET A 1 36.37 -32.52 62.72
N LEU A 2 35.52 -31.56 63.13
CA LEU A 2 35.30 -30.19 62.57
C LEU A 2 34.85 -30.13 61.10
N VAL A 3 33.56 -30.16 60.75
CA VAL A 3 32.44 -29.19 60.92
C VAL A 3 32.73 -27.76 60.42
N SER A 4 31.76 -27.23 59.64
CA SER A 4 31.36 -25.81 59.51
C SER A 4 32.11 -24.99 58.44
N THR A 5 31.51 -24.11 57.63
CA THR A 5 30.13 -23.69 57.34
C THR A 5 30.24 -22.75 56.13
N THR A 6 29.21 -22.72 55.29
CA THR A 6 28.95 -21.64 54.33
C THR A 6 28.69 -20.31 55.06
N PRO A 7 28.81 -19.16 54.37
CA PRO A 7 27.96 -18.03 54.66
C PRO A 7 26.96 -17.82 53.51
N ASP A 8 25.70 -18.11 53.82
CA ASP A 8 24.55 -17.43 53.22
C ASP A 8 24.56 -15.97 53.70
N PHE A 9 24.56 -15.02 52.76
CA PHE A 9 24.08 -13.67 53.04
C PHE A 9 22.81 -13.45 52.23
N THR A 10 21.69 -13.72 52.89
CA THR A 10 20.38 -13.23 52.49
C THR A 10 20.38 -11.70 52.51
N ASN A 11 20.09 -11.04 51.39
CA ASN A 11 19.56 -9.67 51.45
C ASN A 11 18.22 -9.61 50.72
N SER A 12 17.19 -9.54 51.56
CA SER A 12 15.83 -9.17 51.23
C SER A 12 15.79 -7.72 50.73
N ASN A 13 14.81 -7.41 49.89
CA ASN A 13 14.38 -6.05 49.50
C ASN A 13 15.14 -5.39 48.33
N ASN A 14 14.78 -5.76 47.10
CA ASN A 14 14.48 -4.72 46.11
C ASN A 14 13.39 -5.17 45.12
N SER A 15 12.18 -5.39 45.66
CA SER A 15 10.94 -5.50 44.89
C SER A 15 10.43 -4.14 44.36
N GLN A 16 11.25 -3.08 44.39
CA GLN A 16 10.85 -1.73 43.99
C GLN A 16 11.35 -1.28 42.61
N LEU A 17 11.92 -2.17 41.79
CA LEU A 17 12.39 -1.82 40.44
C LEU A 17 11.69 -2.58 39.29
N ARG A 18 10.40 -2.91 39.45
CA ARG A 18 9.57 -3.44 38.35
C ARG A 18 8.31 -2.63 38.02
N ASN A 19 8.10 -1.46 38.64
CA ASN A 19 6.87 -0.66 38.42
C ASN A 19 7.14 0.81 38.06
N LYS A 20 8.14 1.10 37.20
CA LYS A 20 8.44 2.47 36.73
C LYS A 20 8.67 2.59 35.22
N THR A 21 7.91 1.85 34.42
CA THR A 21 7.73 2.12 32.97
C THR A 21 6.26 2.13 32.53
N HIS A 22 5.32 2.21 33.48
CA HIS A 22 3.88 2.28 33.19
C HIS A 22 3.20 3.56 33.73
N LEU A 23 3.97 4.63 33.95
CA LEU A 23 3.45 5.89 34.47
C LEU A 23 4.11 7.13 33.82
N VAL A 24 4.03 7.18 32.48
CA VAL A 24 4.22 8.42 31.70
C VAL A 24 3.08 8.62 30.69
N CYS A 25 1.92 8.01 30.94
CA CYS A 25 0.77 8.07 30.03
C CYS A 25 -0.52 8.65 30.65
N THR A 26 -0.47 9.29 31.82
CA THR A 26 -1.70 9.74 32.53
C THR A 26 -1.63 11.13 33.18
N GLU A 27 -0.71 12.02 32.77
CA GLU A 27 -0.61 13.36 33.39
C GLU A 27 -0.33 14.51 32.40
N ALA A 28 -0.96 14.46 31.23
CA ALA A 28 -1.12 15.62 30.34
C ALA A 28 -2.60 15.88 29.99
N CYS A 29 -3.52 15.41 30.83
CA CYS A 29 -4.96 15.64 30.71
C CYS A 29 -5.44 16.31 32.01
N LYS A 30 -5.31 17.65 32.09
CA LYS A 30 -6.13 18.60 32.90
C LYS A 30 -5.41 19.94 33.08
N ARG A 31 -5.79 20.93 32.25
CA ARG A 31 -5.62 22.41 32.32
C ARG A 31 -5.31 22.88 30.90
N THR A 32 -6.26 23.37 30.11
CA THR A 32 -6.91 24.67 30.30
C THR A 32 -8.30 24.68 29.64
N SER A 33 -9.33 24.78 30.48
CA SER A 33 -10.67 25.25 30.11
C SER A 33 -10.72 26.76 30.38
N THR A 34 -11.57 27.46 29.62
CA THR A 34 -11.92 28.89 29.65
C THR A 34 -10.98 29.88 28.94
N TYR A 35 -11.27 30.19 27.67
CA TYR A 35 -11.63 31.57 27.28
C TYR A 35 -12.33 31.59 25.92
N LEU A 36 -13.60 31.99 25.92
CA LEU A 36 -14.40 32.37 24.76
C LEU A 36 -14.01 33.81 24.39
N HIS A 37 -13.43 34.03 23.21
CA HIS A 37 -13.50 35.30 22.48
C HIS A 37 -13.58 35.02 20.99
N HIS A 38 -14.63 35.53 20.37
CA HIS A 38 -14.95 35.37 18.95
C HIS A 38 -13.98 36.19 18.09
N HIS A 39 -13.30 35.53 17.14
CA HIS A 39 -12.75 36.19 15.96
C HIS A 39 -13.03 35.35 14.70
N PRO A 40 -13.40 35.98 13.57
CA PRO A 40 -13.89 35.30 12.37
C PRO A 40 -12.75 34.57 11.62
N HIS A 41 -13.06 33.38 11.11
CA HIS A 41 -12.18 32.60 10.25
C HIS A 41 -11.94 33.30 8.90
N PRO A 42 -10.69 33.40 8.40
CA PRO A 42 -10.46 33.64 6.99
C PRO A 42 -10.68 32.34 6.21
N THR A 43 -11.84 32.23 5.58
CA THR A 43 -12.09 31.27 4.50
C THR A 43 -11.34 31.73 3.27
N THR A 44 -10.28 31.03 2.84
CA THR A 44 -9.81 30.91 1.43
C THR A 44 -8.60 29.96 1.39
N MET A 45 -8.44 29.25 0.26
CA MET A 45 -7.48 28.17 -0.06
C MET A 45 -7.97 26.75 0.26
N ASN A 46 -9.13 26.40 -0.30
CA ASN A 46 -9.51 25.00 -0.53
C ASN A 46 -9.66 24.76 -2.04
N ALA A 47 -8.56 24.82 -2.76
CA ALA A 47 -8.45 24.47 -4.17
C ALA A 47 -7.22 23.57 -4.34
N GLY A 48 -7.41 22.25 -4.28
CA GLY A 48 -6.31 21.30 -4.46
C GLY A 48 -6.58 19.85 -4.03
N LEU A 49 -7.78 19.53 -3.54
CA LEU A 49 -8.15 18.14 -3.19
C LEU A 49 -9.15 17.50 -4.15
N ASN A 50 -9.69 18.27 -5.10
CA ASN A 50 -10.63 17.75 -6.11
C ASN A 50 -9.93 17.11 -7.33
N ASP A 51 -8.61 17.29 -7.46
CA ASP A 51 -7.85 16.80 -8.63
C ASP A 51 -7.46 15.32 -8.53
N ILE A 52 -7.28 14.77 -7.32
CA ILE A 52 -6.84 13.38 -7.14
C ILE A 52 -7.96 12.40 -7.53
N HIS A 53 -9.23 12.73 -7.27
CA HIS A 53 -10.36 11.91 -7.70
C HIS A 53 -10.58 11.92 -9.22
N ASN A 54 -10.28 13.04 -9.90
CA ASN A 54 -10.39 13.15 -11.35
C ASN A 54 -9.28 12.40 -12.10
N ILE A 55 -8.06 12.36 -11.56
CA ILE A 55 -6.93 11.62 -12.16
C ILE A 55 -7.21 10.10 -12.12
N ILE A 56 -7.71 9.58 -10.99
CA ILE A 56 -8.06 8.15 -10.85
C ILE A 56 -9.23 7.75 -11.77
N ALA A 57 -10.18 8.66 -12.01
CA ALA A 57 -11.29 8.42 -12.93
C ALA A 57 -10.84 8.40 -14.40
N GLN A 58 -9.91 9.27 -14.79
CA GLN A 58 -9.37 9.33 -16.15
C GLN A 58 -8.53 8.10 -16.53
N ASP A 59 -7.73 7.56 -15.60
CA ASP A 59 -6.98 6.32 -15.84
C ASP A 59 -7.89 5.10 -16.01
N ARG A 60 -8.99 5.05 -15.26
CA ARG A 60 -10.00 3.98 -15.38
C ARG A 60 -10.73 4.01 -16.73
N ALA A 61 -10.88 5.19 -17.33
CA ALA A 61 -11.48 5.36 -18.66
C ALA A 61 -10.50 4.95 -19.78
N ARG A 62 -9.22 5.32 -19.67
CA ARG A 62 -8.18 4.97 -20.66
C ARG A 62 -7.91 3.46 -20.74
N LEU A 63 -7.96 2.75 -19.62
CA LEU A 63 -7.82 1.29 -19.60
C LEU A 63 -9.03 0.57 -20.20
N ARG A 64 -10.21 1.20 -20.21
CA ARG A 64 -11.45 0.64 -20.77
C ARG A 64 -11.56 0.83 -22.29
N THR A 65 -10.99 1.91 -22.83
CA THR A 65 -10.99 2.20 -24.27
C THR A 65 -9.96 1.38 -25.04
N SER A 66 -8.85 0.95 -24.41
CA SER A 66 -7.87 0.07 -25.06
C SER A 66 -8.37 -1.37 -25.25
N SER A 67 -9.51 -1.74 -24.64
CA SER A 67 -10.10 -3.09 -24.71
C SER A 67 -11.40 -3.17 -25.54
N GLN A 68 -11.78 -2.11 -26.27
CA GLN A 68 -13.08 -2.01 -26.97
C GLN A 68 -12.96 -1.74 -28.47
N SER A 69 -12.03 -2.42 -29.14
CA SER A 69 -12.04 -2.60 -30.60
C SER A 69 -12.57 -4.00 -30.99
N ALA A 70 -13.66 -4.44 -30.35
CA ALA A 70 -14.50 -5.53 -30.82
C ALA A 70 -15.93 -5.34 -30.28
N ASP A 71 -16.87 -5.37 -31.22
CA ASP A 71 -18.33 -5.42 -31.08
C ASP A 71 -19.13 -4.14 -30.74
N GLN A 72 -19.89 -3.69 -31.75
CA GLN A 72 -20.91 -2.64 -31.66
C GLN A 72 -22.30 -3.29 -31.46
N SER A 73 -23.02 -2.91 -30.40
CA SER A 73 -24.50 -2.81 -30.41
C SER A 73 -25.02 -2.03 -29.18
N PRO A 74 -26.07 -1.18 -29.33
CA PRO A 74 -26.43 -0.18 -28.31
C PRO A 74 -27.61 -0.60 -27.43
N SER A 75 -27.53 -0.35 -26.11
CA SER A 75 -28.74 -0.15 -25.30
C SER A 75 -28.50 0.43 -23.89
N HIS A 76 -29.29 1.46 -23.61
CA HIS A 76 -29.96 1.79 -22.34
C HIS A 76 -29.12 2.10 -21.08
N GLN A 77 -29.14 3.39 -20.71
CA GLN A 77 -28.79 3.89 -19.37
C GLN A 77 -29.94 3.62 -18.38
N PRO A 78 -29.67 3.11 -17.16
CA PRO A 78 -30.63 3.15 -16.07
C PRO A 78 -30.48 4.46 -15.25
N PRO A 79 -31.59 5.08 -14.80
CA PRO A 79 -31.56 6.28 -13.96
C PRO A 79 -31.17 5.96 -12.51
N SER A 80 -30.39 6.87 -11.90
CA SER A 80 -29.96 6.84 -10.50
C SER A 80 -31.12 7.08 -9.52
N PRO A 81 -31.16 6.42 -8.34
CA PRO A 81 -32.09 6.78 -7.28
C PRO A 81 -31.52 7.89 -6.38
N ASP A 82 -32.22 9.02 -6.35
CA ASP A 82 -32.00 10.15 -5.43
C ASP A 82 -32.47 9.77 -4.01
N ILE A 83 -31.53 9.70 -3.06
CA ILE A 83 -31.79 9.45 -1.64
C ILE A 83 -31.92 10.79 -0.94
N ASN A 84 -33.05 11.46 -1.10
CA ASN A 84 -33.50 12.55 -0.24
C ASN A 84 -35.01 12.76 -0.35
N LYS A 85 -35.80 11.88 0.27
CA LYS A 85 -37.17 12.20 0.71
C LYS A 85 -37.64 11.19 1.76
N ARG A 86 -37.69 11.68 3.00
CA ARG A 86 -38.44 11.10 4.12
C ARG A 86 -39.94 11.10 3.77
N PRO A 87 -40.69 9.99 3.86
CA PRO A 87 -42.14 10.07 3.78
C PRO A 87 -42.75 10.05 5.19
N THR A 88 -43.54 11.08 5.45
CA THR A 88 -44.60 11.09 6.46
C THR A 88 -45.74 10.18 6.01
N SER A 89 -46.39 9.59 7.00
CA SER A 89 -47.57 8.73 6.97
C SER A 89 -48.68 9.18 6.01
N ALA A 90 -49.31 8.22 5.31
CA ALA A 90 -50.76 8.04 5.14
C ALA A 90 -51.10 7.26 3.86
N ASP A 91 -51.93 6.24 4.04
CA ASP A 91 -52.95 5.69 3.12
C ASP A 91 -52.54 5.21 1.71
N LYS A 92 -52.71 3.90 1.45
CA LYS A 92 -53.96 3.35 0.86
C LYS A 92 -53.76 1.91 0.36
N ALA A 93 -54.76 1.09 0.66
CA ALA A 93 -54.80 -0.35 0.48
C ALA A 93 -55.08 -0.87 -0.94
N LYS A 94 -54.63 -2.11 -1.20
CA LYS A 94 -55.19 -3.24 -2.00
C LYS A 94 -54.00 -4.04 -2.56
N SER A 95 -53.99 -5.36 -2.78
CA SER A 95 -54.82 -6.54 -2.50
C SER A 95 -54.11 -7.71 -3.24
N SER A 96 -54.41 -8.97 -2.88
CA SER A 96 -53.94 -10.27 -3.44
C SER A 96 -52.56 -10.73 -2.93
N LYS A 97 -52.36 -11.79 -2.12
CA LYS A 97 -52.93 -13.17 -2.03
C LYS A 97 -52.56 -13.97 -3.29
N MET A 98 -51.67 -14.98 -3.33
CA MET A 98 -51.38 -16.18 -2.51
C MET A 98 -49.93 -16.71 -2.85
N PRO A 99 -49.55 -17.97 -2.57
CA PRO A 99 -49.20 -18.58 -1.28
C PRO A 99 -47.79 -19.20 -1.31
N GLY A 100 -47.33 -19.72 -0.17
CA GLY A 100 -46.03 -20.40 -0.06
C GLY A 100 -45.91 -21.65 -0.93
N SER A 101 -44.68 -21.94 -1.34
CA SER A 101 -44.20 -23.29 -1.58
C SER A 101 -42.82 -23.46 -0.91
N PRO A 102 -42.63 -24.51 -0.09
CA PRO A 102 -41.39 -24.84 0.56
C PRO A 102 -40.50 -25.68 -0.38
N HIS A 103 -39.18 -25.59 -0.19
CA HIS A 103 -38.10 -26.36 -0.83
C HIS A 103 -37.50 -25.79 -2.13
N SER A 104 -36.39 -25.07 -1.96
CA SER A 104 -35.22 -25.24 -2.84
C SER A 104 -33.94 -25.13 -2.00
N PRO A 105 -33.20 -26.24 -1.79
CA PRO A 105 -31.99 -26.26 -0.98
C PRO A 105 -30.73 -26.11 -1.84
N THR A 106 -30.66 -25.21 -2.82
CA THR A 106 -29.44 -25.06 -3.64
C THR A 106 -29.32 -23.67 -4.26
N ASN A 107 -28.99 -22.66 -3.45
CA ASN A 107 -28.36 -21.44 -3.94
C ASN A 107 -27.53 -20.78 -2.83
N GLN A 108 -26.55 -21.54 -2.32
CA GLN A 108 -25.44 -21.02 -1.51
C GLN A 108 -24.31 -20.43 -2.40
N ALA A 109 -24.54 -20.26 -3.70
CA ALA A 109 -23.56 -19.71 -4.62
C ALA A 109 -23.61 -18.18 -4.58
N LYS A 110 -22.71 -17.58 -3.78
CA LYS A 110 -22.47 -16.13 -3.58
C LYS A 110 -23.37 -15.45 -2.53
N ALA A 111 -23.37 -15.99 -1.31
CA ALA A 111 -23.77 -15.19 -0.15
C ALA A 111 -22.95 -13.89 -0.12
N ARG A 112 -23.62 -12.73 0.01
CA ARG A 112 -22.96 -11.45 0.32
C ARG A 112 -22.07 -11.68 1.54
N LEU A 113 -20.77 -11.38 1.44
CA LEU A 113 -19.80 -11.53 2.53
C LEU A 113 -20.41 -11.02 3.84
N THR A 114 -20.44 -11.85 4.87
CA THR A 114 -20.94 -11.43 6.20
C THR A 114 -20.12 -10.24 6.70
N ASN A 115 -20.68 -9.42 7.59
CA ASN A 115 -19.94 -8.27 8.14
C ASN A 115 -18.63 -8.71 8.81
N GLU A 116 -18.64 -9.87 9.45
CA GLU A 116 -17.44 -10.47 10.04
C GLU A 116 -16.43 -10.90 8.97
N GLN A 117 -16.88 -11.53 7.89
CA GLN A 117 -16.02 -11.93 6.77
C GLN A 117 -15.39 -10.72 6.08
N LYS A 118 -16.15 -9.63 5.90
CA LYS A 118 -15.64 -8.38 5.36
C LYS A 118 -14.54 -7.79 6.24
N LYS A 119 -14.72 -7.80 7.56
CA LYS A 119 -13.71 -7.30 8.51
C LYS A 119 -12.43 -8.13 8.43
N LYS A 120 -12.55 -9.46 8.41
CA LYS A 120 -11.40 -10.38 8.25
C LYS A 120 -10.66 -10.12 6.93
N ASN A 121 -11.40 -10.06 5.82
CA ASN A 121 -10.81 -9.83 4.50
C ASN A 121 -10.16 -8.43 4.37
N HIS A 122 -10.73 -7.40 5.00
CA HIS A 122 -10.12 -6.07 5.04
C HIS A 122 -8.76 -6.08 5.75
N ILE A 123 -8.68 -6.72 6.94
CA ILE A 123 -7.42 -6.84 7.70
C ILE A 123 -6.38 -7.62 6.90
N GLU A 124 -6.78 -8.74 6.29
CA GLU A 124 -5.90 -9.58 5.50
C GLU A 124 -5.38 -8.87 4.25
N SER A 125 -6.28 -8.22 3.50
CA SER A 125 -5.93 -7.47 2.28
C SER A 125 -4.97 -6.34 2.60
N GLU A 126 -5.19 -5.63 3.71
CA GLU A 126 -4.33 -4.54 4.12
C GLU A 126 -2.99 -5.04 4.68
N LYS A 127 -2.95 -6.19 5.39
CA LYS A 127 -1.69 -6.84 5.77
C LYS A 127 -0.88 -7.20 4.53
N LYS A 128 -1.49 -7.88 3.56
CA LYS A 128 -0.85 -8.26 2.30
C LYS A 128 -0.33 -7.03 1.54
N ARG A 129 -1.13 -5.95 1.49
CA ARG A 129 -0.70 -4.68 0.88
C ARG A 129 0.56 -4.13 1.58
N ARG A 130 0.58 -4.07 2.91
CA ARG A 130 1.74 -3.59 3.66
C ARG A 130 2.97 -4.47 3.50
N ASP A 131 2.79 -5.79 3.49
CA ASP A 131 3.89 -6.73 3.29
C ASP A 131 4.49 -6.58 1.88
N ALA A 132 3.66 -6.35 0.85
CA ALA A 132 4.12 -6.06 -0.50
C ALA A 132 4.89 -4.74 -0.61
N ILE A 133 4.43 -3.68 0.08
CA ILE A 133 5.15 -2.40 0.13
C ILE A 133 6.54 -2.58 0.76
N ARG A 134 6.63 -3.28 1.90
CA ARG A 134 7.92 -3.53 2.56
C ARG A 134 8.86 -4.33 1.68
N ALA A 135 8.36 -5.39 1.04
CA ALA A 135 9.16 -6.15 0.08
C ALA A 135 9.67 -5.28 -1.08
N GLY A 136 8.91 -4.26 -1.50
CA GLY A 136 9.36 -3.27 -2.48
C GLY A 136 10.53 -2.42 -1.98
N PHE A 137 10.46 -1.93 -0.74
CA PHE A 137 11.55 -1.17 -0.12
C PHE A 137 12.80 -2.01 0.14
N ASP A 138 12.64 -3.27 0.55
CA ASP A 138 13.76 -4.20 0.73
C ASP A 138 14.50 -4.41 -0.61
N ARG A 139 13.76 -4.64 -1.71
CA ARG A 139 14.36 -4.73 -3.06
C ARG A 139 15.05 -3.44 -3.49
N LEU A 140 14.47 -2.29 -3.19
CA LEU A 140 15.07 -1.01 -3.53
C LEU A 140 16.40 -0.79 -2.77
N ALA A 141 16.41 -1.15 -1.48
CA ALA A 141 17.58 -1.10 -0.62
C ALA A 141 18.72 -2.03 -1.11
N ASP A 142 18.39 -3.16 -1.73
CA ASP A 142 19.38 -4.08 -2.28
C ASP A 142 20.07 -3.55 -3.55
N VAL A 143 19.32 -2.80 -4.39
CA VAL A 143 19.83 -2.26 -5.67
C VAL A 143 20.66 -0.99 -5.45
N VAL A 144 20.33 -0.19 -4.43
CA VAL A 144 21.02 1.07 -4.17
C VAL A 144 22.30 0.81 -3.35
N PRO A 145 23.50 1.19 -3.85
CA PRO A 145 24.74 0.95 -3.14
C PRO A 145 24.75 1.56 -1.73
N GLY A 146 25.11 0.75 -0.73
CA GLY A 146 25.23 1.18 0.67
C GLY A 146 23.92 1.19 1.46
N MET A 147 22.80 0.77 0.86
CA MET A 147 21.48 0.74 1.52
C MET A 147 21.01 -0.66 1.92
N GLN A 148 21.81 -1.70 1.72
CA GLN A 148 21.43 -3.08 2.02
C GLN A 148 20.93 -3.24 3.46
N GLY A 149 19.78 -3.88 3.63
CA GLY A 149 19.14 -4.07 4.92
C GLY A 149 18.50 -2.82 5.56
N GLN A 150 18.53 -1.66 4.88
CA GLN A 150 17.88 -0.42 5.36
C GLN A 150 16.46 -0.22 4.84
N GLY A 151 15.79 -1.27 4.33
CA GLY A 151 14.42 -1.18 3.78
C GLY A 151 13.35 -0.67 4.75
N ARG A 152 13.65 -0.55 6.05
CA ARG A 152 12.76 0.05 7.07
C ARG A 152 12.87 1.56 7.19
N SER A 153 13.92 2.16 6.63
CA SER A 153 14.17 3.61 6.65
C SER A 153 13.64 4.25 5.37
N GLU A 154 12.31 4.24 5.16
CA GLU A 154 11.66 4.61 3.88
C GLU A 154 12.18 5.92 3.28
N ALA A 155 12.22 7.00 4.07
CA ALA A 155 12.68 8.31 3.61
C ALA A 155 14.16 8.30 3.19
N VAL A 156 15.02 7.60 3.94
CA VAL A 156 16.45 7.50 3.67
C VAL A 156 16.69 6.71 2.39
N VAL A 157 15.99 5.58 2.21
CA VAL A 157 16.07 4.76 1.00
C VAL A 157 15.67 5.58 -0.22
N LEU A 158 14.56 6.31 -0.17
CA LEU A 158 14.12 7.15 -1.28
C LEU A 158 15.12 8.26 -1.61
N GLN A 159 15.66 8.94 -0.59
CA GLN A 159 16.64 10.01 -0.79
C GLN A 159 17.93 9.49 -1.43
N HIS A 160 18.48 8.38 -0.94
CA HIS A 160 19.66 7.74 -1.53
C HIS A 160 19.38 7.22 -2.94
N THR A 161 18.19 6.68 -3.20
CA THR A 161 17.78 6.24 -4.53
C THR A 161 17.84 7.39 -5.54
N VAL A 162 17.26 8.54 -5.20
CA VAL A 162 17.27 9.73 -6.08
C VAL A 162 18.70 10.21 -6.33
N ALA A 163 19.54 10.26 -5.28
CA ALA A 163 20.94 10.64 -5.42
C ALA A 163 21.70 9.67 -6.34
N TYR A 164 21.47 8.37 -6.19
CA TYR A 164 22.07 7.34 -7.03
C TYR A 164 21.63 7.46 -8.49
N MET A 165 20.34 7.65 -8.77
CA MET A 165 19.83 7.84 -10.14
C MET A 165 20.45 9.07 -10.82
N LYS A 166 20.58 10.19 -10.11
CA LYS A 166 21.26 11.38 -10.64
C LYS A 166 22.72 11.07 -11.02
N GLY A 167 23.45 10.39 -10.14
CA GLY A 167 24.82 9.96 -10.41
C GLY A 167 24.92 8.99 -11.59
N MET A 168 23.95 8.08 -11.78
CA MET A 168 23.91 7.19 -12.95
C MET A 168 23.70 7.95 -14.26
N ILE A 169 22.83 8.96 -14.28
CA ILE A 169 22.62 9.82 -15.45
C ILE A 169 23.91 10.57 -15.80
N GLU A 170 24.61 11.12 -14.81
CA GLU A 170 25.90 11.81 -15.01
C GLU A 170 26.98 10.86 -15.54
N LYS A 171 27.11 9.65 -14.97
CA LYS A 171 28.04 8.63 -15.47
C LYS A 171 27.75 8.25 -16.91
N ARG A 172 26.47 8.04 -17.25
CA ARG A 172 26.06 7.75 -18.63
C ARG A 172 26.50 8.87 -19.59
N LYS A 173 26.20 10.13 -19.25
CA LYS A 173 26.63 11.29 -20.04
C LYS A 173 28.15 11.35 -20.23
N ALA A 174 28.92 11.04 -19.19
CA ALA A 174 30.38 11.03 -19.26
C ALA A 174 30.89 9.93 -20.22
N ILE A 175 30.31 8.73 -20.14
CA ILE A 175 30.62 7.62 -21.06
C ILE A 175 30.28 8.00 -22.50
N ASP A 176 29.10 8.57 -22.73
CA ASP A 176 28.65 8.98 -24.05
C ASP A 176 29.58 10.07 -24.64
N ALA A 177 30.01 11.04 -23.81
CA ALA A 177 30.98 12.06 -24.21
C ALA A 177 32.36 11.46 -24.57
N GLU A 178 32.82 10.46 -23.82
CA GLU A 178 34.06 9.75 -24.12
C GLU A 178 33.97 8.92 -25.42
N ALA A 179 32.82 8.28 -25.66
CA ALA A 179 32.55 7.55 -26.89
C ALA A 179 32.59 8.47 -28.11
N ILE A 180 31.95 9.65 -28.03
CA ILE A 180 31.99 10.68 -29.08
C ILE A 180 33.42 11.14 -29.35
N LYS A 181 34.23 11.37 -28.30
CA LYS A 181 35.64 11.74 -28.45
C LYS A 181 36.46 10.66 -29.19
N LYS A 182 36.07 9.39 -29.05
CA LYS A 182 36.66 8.25 -29.76
C LYS A 182 36.06 8.03 -31.16
N GLY A 183 35.16 8.91 -31.62
CA GLY A 183 34.55 8.87 -32.95
C GLY A 183 33.31 7.98 -33.05
N TRP A 184 32.75 7.52 -31.93
CA TRP A 184 31.51 6.75 -31.94
C TRP A 184 30.32 7.68 -32.13
N ASN A 185 29.32 7.23 -32.87
CA ASN A 185 28.04 7.92 -32.96
C ASN A 185 27.07 7.47 -31.86
N GLU A 186 25.98 8.23 -31.69
CA GLU A 186 24.96 7.95 -30.68
C GLU A 186 24.32 6.58 -30.85
N SER A 187 24.06 6.13 -32.09
CA SER A 187 23.44 4.83 -32.37
C SER A 187 24.33 3.67 -31.94
N GLN A 188 25.64 3.75 -32.20
CA GLN A 188 26.60 2.71 -31.80
C GLN A 188 26.69 2.59 -30.28
N THR A 189 26.69 3.74 -29.59
CA THR A 189 26.71 3.76 -28.12
C THR A 189 25.40 3.21 -27.54
N LEU A 190 24.25 3.58 -28.13
CA LEU A 190 22.94 3.08 -27.73
C LEU A 190 22.80 1.56 -27.92
N GLU A 191 23.35 1.02 -29.01
CA GLU A 191 23.30 -0.41 -29.31
C GLU A 191 24.00 -1.25 -28.23
N VAL A 192 25.13 -0.77 -27.70
CA VAL A 192 25.84 -1.43 -26.57
C VAL A 192 24.97 -1.48 -25.32
N TYR A 193 24.28 -0.38 -24.98
CA TYR A 193 23.37 -0.37 -23.82
C TYR A 193 22.19 -1.34 -24.02
N LEU A 194 21.57 -1.33 -25.21
CA LEU A 194 20.46 -2.23 -25.53
C LEU A 194 20.89 -3.70 -25.49
N GLN A 195 22.11 -4.01 -25.93
CA GLN A 195 22.68 -5.35 -25.84
C GLN A 195 22.87 -5.77 -24.38
N ALA A 196 23.43 -4.89 -23.55
CA ALA A 196 23.58 -5.16 -22.11
C ALA A 196 22.22 -5.39 -21.43
N GLU A 197 21.20 -4.60 -21.75
CA GLU A 197 19.84 -4.81 -21.22
C GLU A 197 19.23 -6.16 -21.65
N ARG A 198 19.45 -6.58 -22.90
CA ARG A 198 19.01 -7.91 -23.38
C ARG A 198 19.69 -9.03 -22.59
N GLU A 199 20.99 -8.92 -22.35
CA GLU A 199 21.75 -9.93 -21.59
C GLU A 199 21.30 -10.03 -20.14
N VAL A 200 21.07 -8.89 -19.47
CA VAL A 200 20.54 -8.88 -18.11
C VAL A 200 19.16 -9.54 -18.07
N ARG A 201 18.26 -9.18 -18.99
CA ARG A 201 16.92 -9.79 -19.08
C ARG A 201 16.98 -11.28 -19.39
N ALA A 202 17.88 -11.71 -20.26
CA ALA A 202 18.06 -13.13 -20.58
C ALA A 202 18.51 -13.91 -19.33
N ARG A 203 19.49 -13.40 -18.58
CA ARG A 203 19.95 -14.02 -17.32
C ARG A 203 18.85 -14.09 -16.27
N GLU A 204 18.05 -13.03 -16.13
CA GLU A 204 16.90 -13.03 -15.21
C GLU A 204 15.86 -14.09 -15.60
N GLN A 205 15.55 -14.21 -16.90
CA GLN A 205 14.62 -15.23 -17.41
C GLN A 205 15.15 -16.65 -17.19
N GLU A 206 16.44 -16.88 -17.43
CA GLU A 206 17.09 -18.17 -17.18
C GLU A 206 17.07 -18.54 -15.68
N PHE A 207 17.36 -17.57 -14.81
CA PHE A 207 17.32 -17.75 -13.38
C PHE A 207 15.91 -18.10 -12.89
N GLU A 208 14.88 -17.35 -13.33
CA GLU A 208 13.49 -17.64 -12.98
C GLU A 208 13.01 -18.98 -13.56
N ALA A 209 13.42 -19.34 -14.78
CA ALA A 209 13.11 -20.64 -15.37
C ALA A 209 13.77 -21.80 -14.60
N ALA A 210 15.02 -21.64 -14.15
CA ALA A 210 15.73 -22.63 -13.34
C ALA A 210 15.06 -22.79 -11.97
N LYS A 211 14.67 -21.69 -11.33
CA LYS A 211 13.93 -21.69 -10.06
C LYS A 211 12.56 -22.37 -10.19
N ALA A 212 11.82 -22.11 -11.26
CA ALA A 212 10.54 -22.76 -11.53
C ALA A 212 10.69 -24.29 -11.68
N ARG A 213 11.76 -24.77 -12.34
CA ARG A 213 12.06 -26.21 -12.45
C ARG A 213 12.35 -26.86 -11.10
N GLN A 214 12.99 -26.15 -10.18
CA GLN A 214 13.28 -26.65 -8.83
C GLN A 214 12.05 -26.69 -7.93
N GLN A 215 11.07 -25.81 -8.14
CA GLN A 215 9.84 -25.74 -7.34
C GLN A 215 8.75 -26.72 -7.81
N GLY A 216 8.87 -27.27 -9.01
CA GLY A 216 7.93 -28.24 -9.59
C GLY A 216 8.30 -29.72 -9.36
N ARG A 217 9.25 -30.01 -8.46
CA ARG A 217 9.75 -31.35 -8.14
C ARG A 217 9.61 -31.61 -6.65
#